data_AF-A0A4U6X1M5-F1
#
_entry.id   AF-A0A4U6X1M5-F1
#
_cell.length_a   1.000
_cell.length_b   1.000
_cell.length_c   1.000
_cell.angle_alpha   90.00
_cell.angle_beta   90.00
_cell.angle_gamma   90.00
#
_symmetry.space_group_name_H-M   'P 1'
#
loop_
_entity.id
_entity.type
_entity.pdbx_description
1 polymer ?
#
loop_
_entity_poly.entity_id
_entity_poly.type
_entity_poly.pdbx_seq_one_letter_code
_entity_poly.pdbx_strand_id
1 'polypeptide(L)'
;MRKTCHIGRPLQQKPSRLAMLLFGIDVVCAVVVLGANRFKASQEVIIYAVATSLSMIPTSLVVVLTITMAAGTKRMVRRNVIMRNLKSLKALGAVTDICSDKTGTLTQGKMLARAAWLPGRGTYTVEGATSLMDLTTGDIRFDERAPRHLNFKTGGGGEACGSVVEVGALLRDSPAVLAAFLRVAALANLATITKKDDGQWAARGDPTEIAIQVFASRFGWNRLRLTTTTTTTTTPTAITGDEDDNDDKEEPEWSEMVELPFDSDVKRMSGAVERVVQICTKYTPKDGGGGDDDDINNNNNESLVDVTPTFREDVLRNMEALAGMGLRVLALASKRYHHHHHHHHHHDSDGPKPILNKGDEVNRASVECALVFRGLIG
;
A
#
# COMPACT_ATOMS: atom_id res chain seq x y z
N MET A 1 24.70 17.05 -12.96
CA MET A 1 24.86 17.55 -11.57
C MET A 1 23.90 18.71 -11.34
N ARG A 2 22.76 18.48 -10.68
CA ARG A 2 21.81 19.55 -10.33
C ARG A 2 22.41 20.38 -9.19
N LYS A 3 22.71 21.65 -9.46
CA LYS A 3 23.08 22.64 -8.44
C LYS A 3 21.85 22.89 -7.57
N THR A 4 21.72 22.19 -6.45
CA THR A 4 20.73 22.55 -5.44
C THR A 4 21.18 23.86 -4.80
N CYS A 5 20.35 24.88 -4.93
CA CYS A 5 20.56 26.18 -4.32
C CYS A 5 20.59 26.00 -2.80
N HIS A 6 21.79 26.02 -2.19
CA HIS A 6 21.97 26.03 -0.74
C HIS A 6 21.56 27.40 -0.17
N ILE A 7 20.27 27.73 -0.25
CA ILE A 7 19.66 28.81 0.52
C ILE A 7 19.46 28.26 1.92
N GLY A 8 20.45 28.51 2.77
CA GLY A 8 20.44 28.08 4.15
C GLY A 8 21.57 28.75 4.90
N ARG A 9 21.48 30.06 5.10
CA ARG A 9 22.38 30.75 6.04
C ARG A 9 21.68 31.78 6.95
N PRO A 10 20.62 31.41 7.70
CA PRO A 10 20.19 32.26 8.80
C PRO A 10 21.26 32.33 9.92
N LEU A 11 22.10 31.28 10.07
CA LEU A 11 23.06 31.15 11.18
C LEU A 11 24.54 31.30 10.81
N GLN A 12 24.91 31.47 9.52
CA GLN A 12 26.25 31.98 9.17
C GLN A 12 26.27 33.50 9.11
N GLN A 13 25.11 34.13 8.87
CA GLN A 13 24.96 35.59 8.94
C GLN A 13 25.12 36.11 10.38
N LYS A 14 24.57 35.42 11.39
CA LYS A 14 24.69 35.85 12.80
C LYS A 14 26.13 35.96 13.32
N PRO A 15 27.00 34.93 13.21
CA PRO A 15 28.39 35.05 13.61
C PRO A 15 29.18 36.00 12.71
N SER A 16 28.86 36.08 11.42
CA SER A 16 29.48 37.06 10.51
C SER A 16 29.11 38.51 10.86
N ARG A 17 27.86 38.78 11.25
CA ARG A 17 27.42 40.09 11.76
C ARG A 17 28.08 40.43 13.08
N LEU A 18 28.21 39.47 14.00
CA LEU A 18 28.95 39.66 15.24
C LEU A 18 30.43 39.98 14.97
N ALA A 19 31.07 39.26 14.05
CA ALA A 19 32.46 39.52 13.68
C ALA A 19 32.64 40.91 13.05
N MET A 20 31.73 41.34 12.16
CA MET A 20 31.74 42.70 11.60
C MET A 20 31.52 43.77 12.68
N LEU A 21 30.65 43.51 13.66
CA LEU A 21 30.40 44.43 14.77
C LEU A 21 31.65 44.55 15.67
N LEU A 22 32.28 43.44 16.04
CA LEU A 22 33.52 43.43 16.82
C LEU A 22 34.64 44.13 16.08
N PHE A 23 34.78 43.90 14.78
CA PHE A 23 35.76 44.61 13.94
C PHE A 23 35.50 46.11 13.88
N GLY A 24 34.23 46.53 13.79
CA GLY A 24 33.87 47.95 13.85
C GLY A 24 34.28 48.60 15.18
N ILE A 25 34.06 47.91 16.30
CA ILE A 25 34.49 48.38 17.63
C ILE A 25 36.01 48.44 17.73
N ASP A 26 36.72 47.43 17.21
CA ASP A 26 38.19 47.39 17.21
C ASP A 26 38.79 48.59 16.48
N VAL A 27 38.27 48.92 15.29
CA VAL A 27 38.70 50.09 14.52
C VAL A 27 38.45 51.39 15.29
N VAL A 28 37.29 51.53 15.95
CA VAL A 28 36.99 52.71 16.77
C VAL A 28 37.97 52.82 17.94
N CYS A 29 38.25 51.74 18.65
CA CYS A 29 39.24 51.71 19.73
C CYS A 29 40.64 52.08 19.23
N ALA A 30 41.06 51.55 18.07
CA ALA A 30 42.35 51.89 17.48
C ALA A 30 42.49 53.39 17.17
N VAL A 31 41.45 54.00 16.61
CA VAL A 31 41.41 55.45 16.34
C VAL A 31 41.48 56.26 17.64
N VAL A 32 40.76 55.85 18.68
CA VAL A 32 40.78 56.53 20.00
C VAL A 32 42.19 56.47 20.62
N VAL A 33 42.86 55.32 20.57
CA VAL A 33 44.23 55.15 21.09
C VAL A 33 45.23 56.01 20.31
N LEU A 34 45.13 56.04 18.98
CA LEU A 34 45.97 56.90 18.13
C LEU A 34 45.73 58.39 18.40
N GLY A 35 44.46 58.80 18.58
CA GLY A 35 44.09 60.17 18.91
C GLY A 35 44.62 60.62 20.28
N ALA A 36 44.50 59.76 21.30
CA ALA A 36 45.06 60.01 22.62
C ALA A 36 46.58 60.19 22.60
N ASN A 37 47.28 59.47 21.73
CA ASN A 37 48.74 59.59 21.56
C ASN A 37 49.17 60.66 20.54
N ARG A 38 48.29 61.64 20.23
CA ARG A 38 48.56 62.73 19.28
C ARG A 38 49.05 62.24 17.90
N PHE A 39 48.55 61.10 17.44
CA PHE A 39 48.93 60.46 16.17
C PHE A 39 50.43 60.14 16.03
N LYS A 40 51.16 59.98 17.14
CA LYS A 40 52.55 59.48 17.11
C LYS A 40 52.56 57.96 17.19
N ALA A 41 52.94 57.30 16.10
CA ALA A 41 53.06 55.85 16.04
C ALA A 41 54.42 55.38 16.63
N SER A 42 54.55 55.40 17.96
CA SER A 42 55.69 54.74 18.61
C SER A 42 55.53 53.23 18.59
N GLN A 43 56.65 52.49 18.67
CA GLN A 43 56.65 51.03 18.68
C GLN A 43 55.74 50.45 19.77
N GLU A 44 55.70 51.07 20.95
CA GLU A 44 54.84 50.66 22.07
C GLU A 44 53.35 50.75 21.72
N VAL A 45 52.94 51.81 21.01
CA VAL A 45 51.53 52.04 20.61
C VAL A 45 51.10 51.02 19.55
N ILE A 46 52.01 50.67 18.63
CA ILE A 46 51.75 49.63 17.63
C ILE A 46 51.58 48.27 18.30
N ILE A 47 52.47 47.93 19.24
CA ILE A 47 52.37 46.67 20.00
C ILE A 47 51.05 46.61 20.79
N TYR A 48 50.66 47.72 21.43
CA TYR A 48 49.40 47.81 22.17
C TYR A 48 48.18 47.66 21.26
N ALA A 49 48.18 48.27 20.08
CA ALA A 49 47.08 48.14 19.11
C ALA A 49 46.93 46.70 18.61
N VAL A 50 48.04 46.05 18.23
CA VAL A 50 48.02 44.64 17.77
C VAL A 50 47.57 43.68 18.86
N ALA A 51 48.04 43.86 20.10
CA ALA A 51 47.61 43.06 21.24
C ALA A 51 46.09 43.20 21.50
N THR A 52 45.57 44.42 21.41
CA THR A 52 44.14 44.71 21.57
C THR A 52 43.30 44.03 20.49
N SER A 53 43.69 44.16 19.22
CA SER A 53 42.98 43.53 18.09
C SER A 53 42.96 42.00 18.19
N LEU A 54 44.09 41.38 18.57
CA LEU A 54 44.16 39.93 18.77
C LEU A 54 43.21 39.46 19.89
N SER A 55 43.06 40.25 20.95
CA SER A 55 42.13 39.96 22.05
C SER A 55 40.65 40.06 21.65
N MET A 56 40.30 40.78 20.58
CA MET A 56 38.91 40.90 20.11
C MET A 56 38.45 39.73 19.22
N ILE A 57 39.35 38.88 18.71
CA ILE A 57 39.00 37.76 17.85
C ILE A 57 38.35 36.63 18.69
N PRO A 58 37.08 36.25 18.46
CA PRO A 58 36.37 35.28 19.29
C PRO A 58 36.71 33.83 18.90
N THR A 59 37.98 33.45 18.96
CA THR A 59 38.47 32.10 18.61
C THR A 59 37.82 31.00 19.46
N SER A 60 37.65 31.23 20.76
CA SER A 60 37.03 30.30 21.70
C SER A 60 35.57 29.96 21.34
N LEU A 61 34.83 30.91 20.78
CA LEU A 61 33.41 30.71 20.42
C LEU A 61 33.27 29.68 19.29
N VAL A 62 34.18 29.68 18.31
CA VAL A 62 34.16 28.74 17.19
C VAL A 62 34.38 27.30 17.67
N VAL A 63 35.28 27.12 18.64
CA VAL A 63 35.59 25.81 19.24
C VAL A 63 34.38 25.28 20.03
N VAL A 64 33.83 26.10 20.93
CA VAL A 64 32.67 25.71 21.75
C VAL A 64 31.46 25.38 20.88
N LEU A 65 31.21 26.15 19.82
CA LEU A 65 30.13 25.89 18.86
C LEU A 65 30.30 24.55 18.14
N THR A 66 31.54 24.19 17.79
CA THR A 66 31.82 22.94 17.10
C THR A 66 31.63 21.73 18.02
N ILE A 67 32.11 21.81 19.27
CA ILE A 67 31.96 20.75 20.27
C ILE A 67 30.48 20.53 20.62
N THR A 68 29.74 21.61 20.87
CA THR A 68 28.30 21.51 21.18
C THR A 68 27.49 20.93 20.01
N MET A 69 27.83 21.30 18.77
CA MET A 69 27.19 20.76 17.57
C MET A 69 27.52 19.27 17.35
N ALA A 70 28.76 18.85 17.63
CA ALA A 70 29.15 17.44 17.60
C ALA A 70 28.42 16.61 18.67
N ALA A 71 28.34 17.12 19.90
CA ALA A 71 27.59 16.48 20.99
C ALA A 71 26.08 16.36 20.66
N GLY A 72 25.48 17.43 20.09
CA GLY A 72 24.09 17.41 19.64
C GLY A 72 23.85 16.37 18.54
N THR A 73 24.76 16.28 17.58
CA THR A 73 24.69 15.27 16.50
C THR A 73 24.76 13.84 17.06
N LYS A 74 25.67 13.57 18.02
CA LYS A 74 25.75 12.27 18.69
C LYS A 74 24.45 11.90 19.41
N ARG A 75 23.77 12.88 20.02
CA ARG A 75 22.47 12.66 20.67
C ARG A 75 21.34 12.39 19.67
N MET A 76 21.39 12.98 18.49
CA MET A 76 20.41 12.75 17.41
C MET A 76 20.54 11.36 16.79
N VAL A 77 21.76 10.88 16.56
CA VAL A 77 22.00 9.52 16.03
C VAL A 77 21.43 8.45 16.96
N ARG A 78 21.53 8.62 18.28
CA ARG A 78 20.90 7.73 19.27
C ARG A 78 19.38 7.69 19.20
N ARG A 79 18.75 8.65 18.51
CA ARG A 79 17.30 8.72 18.28
C ARG A 79 16.93 8.43 16.82
N ASN A 80 17.77 7.67 16.10
CA ASN A 80 17.58 7.30 14.70
C ASN A 80 17.56 8.49 13.70
N VAL A 81 18.16 9.63 14.06
CA VAL A 81 18.29 10.78 13.15
C VAL A 81 19.73 10.87 12.65
N ILE A 82 19.93 10.57 11.36
CA ILE A 82 21.24 10.59 10.72
C ILE A 82 21.47 11.96 10.07
N MET A 83 22.39 12.74 10.64
CA MET A 83 22.79 14.04 10.11
C MET A 83 23.99 13.91 9.17
N ARG A 84 23.78 14.20 7.88
CA ARG A 84 24.86 14.22 6.87
C ARG A 84 25.74 15.47 6.93
N ASN A 85 25.23 16.58 7.46
CA ASN A 85 25.93 17.86 7.55
C ASN A 85 25.57 18.57 8.85
N LEU A 86 26.58 19.07 9.57
CA LEU A 86 26.38 19.83 10.81
C LEU A 86 25.58 21.13 10.59
N LYS A 87 25.61 21.71 9.39
CA LYS A 87 24.77 22.87 9.04
C LYS A 87 23.27 22.54 9.09
N SER A 88 22.88 21.30 8.80
CA SER A 88 21.49 20.86 8.85
C SER A 88 20.95 20.80 10.29
N LEU A 89 21.81 20.53 11.28
CA LEU A 89 21.42 20.56 12.69
C LEU A 89 20.85 21.93 13.10
N LYS A 90 21.49 23.00 12.61
CA LYS A 90 21.05 24.38 12.86
C LYS A 90 19.78 24.72 12.10
N ALA A 91 19.66 24.26 10.86
CA ALA A 91 18.46 24.47 10.05
C ALA A 91 17.24 23.78 10.69
N LEU A 92 17.42 22.58 11.25
CA LEU A 92 16.35 21.83 11.92
C LEU A 92 15.73 22.62 13.07
N GLY A 93 16.52 23.37 13.85
CA GLY A 93 16.01 24.21 14.93
C GLY A 93 15.23 25.46 14.47
N ALA A 94 15.24 25.77 13.17
CA ALA A 94 14.53 26.90 12.58
C ALA A 94 13.42 26.44 11.60
N VAL A 95 13.08 25.15 11.58
CA VAL A 95 11.99 24.63 10.76
C VAL A 95 10.66 25.09 11.35
N THR A 96 9.85 25.76 10.54
CA THR A 96 8.47 26.17 10.86
C THR A 96 7.43 25.24 10.23
N ASP A 97 7.75 24.68 9.06
CA ASP A 97 6.84 23.90 8.23
C ASP A 97 7.47 22.54 7.89
N ILE A 98 6.73 21.45 8.12
CA ILE A 98 7.18 20.08 7.82
C ILE A 98 6.33 19.53 6.68
N CYS A 99 6.92 19.45 5.49
CA CYS A 99 6.36 18.70 4.38
C CYS A 99 6.86 17.25 4.46
N SER A 100 5.99 16.34 4.89
CA SER A 100 6.28 14.91 4.96
C SER A 100 5.57 14.17 3.83
N ASP A 101 6.24 13.17 3.25
CA ASP A 101 5.58 12.25 2.32
C ASP A 101 4.66 11.30 3.10
N LYS A 102 3.55 10.86 2.49
CA LYS A 102 2.61 9.97 3.16
C LYS A 102 3.16 8.55 3.24
N THR A 103 3.47 7.98 2.08
CA THR A 103 3.77 6.56 1.96
C THR A 103 5.21 6.29 2.38
N GLY A 104 5.40 5.43 3.37
CA GLY A 104 6.73 5.08 3.87
C GLY A 104 7.33 6.07 4.89
N THR A 105 6.67 7.22 5.16
CA THR A 105 7.04 8.11 6.27
C THR A 105 5.92 8.22 7.31
N LEU A 106 4.72 8.69 6.92
CA LEU A 106 3.56 8.71 7.83
C LEU A 106 2.91 7.33 7.97
N THR A 107 2.95 6.53 6.90
CA THR A 107 2.47 5.14 6.91
C THR A 107 3.62 4.17 6.80
N GLN A 108 3.42 2.93 7.27
CA GLN A 108 4.43 1.88 7.20
C GLN A 108 4.69 1.37 5.75
N GLY A 109 4.01 1.93 4.73
CA GLY A 109 4.10 1.46 3.34
C GLY A 109 3.51 0.06 3.11
N LYS A 110 2.85 -0.50 4.12
CA LYS A 110 2.17 -1.79 4.07
C LYS A 110 0.66 -1.57 3.97
N MET A 111 -0.02 -2.41 3.20
CA MET A 111 -1.47 -2.34 3.00
C MET A 111 -2.16 -3.59 3.53
N LEU A 112 -3.42 -3.46 3.92
CA LEU A 112 -4.30 -4.55 4.35
C LEU A 112 -5.69 -4.26 3.80
N ALA A 113 -6.34 -5.27 3.21
CA ALA A 113 -7.73 -5.17 2.80
C ALA A 113 -8.61 -5.22 4.06
N ARG A 114 -9.37 -4.14 4.27
CA ARG A 114 -10.20 -3.95 5.46
C ARG A 114 -11.65 -4.29 5.19
N ALA A 115 -12.13 -4.06 3.98
CA ALA A 115 -13.53 -4.31 3.62
C ALA A 115 -13.65 -4.86 2.20
N ALA A 116 -14.60 -5.76 1.99
CA ALA A 116 -15.01 -6.22 0.67
C ALA A 116 -16.53 -6.19 0.59
N TRP A 117 -17.09 -5.64 -0.48
CA TRP A 117 -18.53 -5.59 -0.71
C TRP A 117 -18.91 -6.36 -1.97
N LEU A 118 -19.84 -7.30 -1.81
CA LEU A 118 -20.40 -8.13 -2.87
C LEU A 118 -21.88 -7.76 -3.05
N PRO A 119 -22.32 -7.32 -4.25
CA PRO A 119 -23.70 -6.91 -4.49
C PRO A 119 -24.76 -7.96 -4.12
N GLY A 120 -24.44 -9.24 -4.36
CA GLY A 120 -25.34 -10.36 -4.09
C GLY A 120 -25.30 -10.90 -2.66
N ARG A 121 -24.51 -10.33 -1.75
CA ARG A 121 -24.43 -10.88 -0.39
C ARG A 121 -24.39 -9.82 0.71
N GLY A 122 -23.47 -8.88 0.60
CA GLY A 122 -23.24 -7.89 1.65
C GLY A 122 -21.78 -7.47 1.76
N THR A 123 -21.42 -6.98 2.94
CA THR A 123 -20.10 -6.44 3.25
C THR A 123 -19.37 -7.37 4.22
N TYR A 124 -18.15 -7.74 3.85
CA TYR A 124 -17.19 -8.41 4.70
C TYR A 124 -16.18 -7.39 5.23
N THR A 125 -15.83 -7.47 6.50
CA THR A 125 -14.81 -6.60 7.12
C THR A 125 -13.81 -7.40 7.92
N VAL A 126 -12.55 -6.97 7.90
CA VAL A 126 -11.44 -7.61 8.62
C VAL A 126 -10.99 -6.73 9.78
N GLU A 127 -11.10 -7.26 10.99
CA GLU A 127 -10.74 -6.57 12.22
C GLU A 127 -9.73 -7.32 13.07
N GLY A 128 -9.10 -6.65 14.03
CA GLY A 128 -8.14 -7.28 14.96
C GLY A 128 -6.85 -7.81 14.32
N ALA A 129 -6.60 -7.57 13.03
CA ALA A 129 -5.36 -7.98 12.37
C ALA A 129 -4.16 -7.14 12.87
N THR A 130 -3.43 -7.67 13.85
CA THR A 130 -2.23 -7.05 14.43
C THR A 130 -1.04 -7.14 13.49
N SER A 131 -0.96 -8.19 12.67
CA SER A 131 0.06 -8.38 11.64
C SER A 131 -0.57 -8.40 10.25
N LEU A 132 0.00 -7.62 9.33
CA LEU A 132 -0.56 -7.38 8.00
C LEU A 132 -0.43 -8.60 7.05
N MET A 133 0.44 -9.55 7.39
CA MET A 133 0.71 -10.75 6.58
C MET A 133 0.22 -12.03 7.23
N ASP A 134 -0.18 -11.96 8.50
CA ASP A 134 -0.60 -13.14 9.23
C ASP A 134 -2.08 -13.44 8.92
N LEU A 135 -2.31 -14.66 8.48
CA LEU A 135 -3.65 -15.17 8.16
C LEU A 135 -4.41 -15.60 9.42
N THR A 136 -3.71 -15.82 10.54
CA THR A 136 -4.29 -16.34 11.78
C THR A 136 -4.79 -15.25 12.73
N THR A 137 -4.35 -14.00 12.54
CA THR A 137 -4.77 -12.87 13.38
C THR A 137 -5.84 -12.03 12.71
N GLY A 138 -6.95 -11.82 13.43
CA GLY A 138 -8.02 -10.92 13.03
C GLY A 138 -9.26 -11.63 12.48
N ASP A 139 -10.42 -11.18 12.93
CA ASP A 139 -11.71 -11.80 12.68
C ASP A 139 -12.33 -11.26 11.40
N ILE A 140 -12.94 -12.16 10.63
CA ILE A 140 -13.81 -11.80 9.51
C ILE A 140 -15.21 -11.59 10.05
N ARG A 141 -15.75 -10.40 9.81
CA ARG A 141 -17.14 -10.06 10.12
C ARG A 141 -17.94 -9.93 8.84
N PHE A 142 -19.22 -10.28 8.91
CA PHE A 142 -20.13 -10.20 7.78
C PHE A 142 -21.40 -9.42 8.16
N ASP A 143 -21.83 -8.52 7.27
CA ASP A 143 -23.11 -7.82 7.35
C ASP A 143 -23.80 -7.89 5.98
N GLU A 144 -25.09 -8.21 5.95
CA GLU A 144 -25.83 -8.29 4.69
C GLU A 144 -26.01 -6.94 3.99
N ARG A 145 -25.85 -5.83 4.71
CA ARG A 145 -26.08 -4.48 4.18
C ARG A 145 -24.88 -4.01 3.36
N ALA A 146 -25.17 -3.16 2.38
CA ALA A 146 -24.16 -2.50 1.58
C ALA A 146 -23.44 -1.38 2.38
N PRO A 147 -22.18 -1.03 2.05
CA PRO A 147 -21.37 -0.06 2.79
C PRO A 147 -22.05 1.29 3.02
N ARG A 148 -22.87 1.76 2.07
CA ARG A 148 -23.64 3.02 2.20
C ARG A 148 -24.65 3.03 3.34
N HIS A 149 -25.09 1.86 3.81
CA HIS A 149 -26.04 1.70 4.91
C HIS A 149 -25.36 1.29 6.22
N LEU A 150 -24.04 1.18 6.22
CA LEU A 150 -23.25 0.81 7.39
C LEU A 150 -22.69 2.06 8.06
N ASN A 151 -22.98 2.21 9.35
CA ASN A 151 -22.40 3.27 10.17
C ASN A 151 -21.09 2.78 10.80
N PHE A 152 -19.99 2.90 10.06
CA PHE A 152 -18.66 2.52 10.53
C PHE A 152 -18.10 3.41 11.66
N LYS A 153 -18.79 4.51 12.01
CA LYS A 153 -18.33 5.52 12.98
C LYS A 153 -18.93 5.40 14.39
N THR A 154 -19.95 4.56 14.59
CA THR A 154 -20.73 4.54 15.84
C THR A 154 -20.12 3.64 16.93
N GLY A 155 -19.18 2.76 16.58
CA GLY A 155 -18.37 2.02 17.55
C GLY A 155 -17.19 2.86 18.02
N GLY A 156 -17.27 3.44 19.22
CA GLY A 156 -16.12 4.07 19.88
C GLY A 156 -15.03 3.04 20.12
N GLY A 157 -14.09 2.91 19.18
CA GLY A 157 -13.02 1.91 19.25
C GLY A 157 -12.72 1.16 17.96
N GLY A 158 -13.36 1.49 16.83
CA GLY A 158 -13.14 0.72 15.59
C GLY A 158 -13.72 -0.69 15.74
N GLU A 159 -15.02 -0.76 16.02
CA GLU A 159 -15.81 -1.97 15.88
C GLU A 159 -16.51 -1.92 14.52
N ALA A 160 -16.19 -2.87 13.66
CA ALA A 160 -16.73 -3.00 12.32
C ALA A 160 -18.12 -3.62 12.38
N CYS A 161 -18.95 -3.26 11.41
CA CYS A 161 -20.32 -3.71 11.35
C CYS A 161 -20.41 -5.21 11.01
N GLY A 162 -21.48 -5.87 11.45
CA GLY A 162 -21.72 -7.30 11.20
C GLY A 162 -21.44 -8.20 12.41
N SER A 163 -21.70 -9.50 12.27
CA SER A 163 -21.35 -10.53 13.26
C SER A 163 -20.00 -11.17 12.92
N VAL A 164 -19.26 -11.64 13.92
CA VAL A 164 -18.10 -12.52 13.68
C VAL A 164 -18.62 -13.84 13.12
N VAL A 165 -18.11 -14.27 11.97
CA VAL A 165 -18.54 -15.52 11.34
C VAL A 165 -17.31 -16.37 11.04
N GLU A 166 -17.42 -17.67 11.30
CA GLU A 166 -16.40 -18.63 10.93
C GLU A 166 -16.30 -18.78 9.40
N VAL A 167 -15.08 -18.75 8.88
CA VAL A 167 -14.79 -18.80 7.43
C VAL A 167 -15.46 -19.99 6.74
N GLY A 168 -15.44 -21.16 7.40
CA GLY A 168 -16.07 -22.37 6.85
C GLY A 168 -17.59 -22.27 6.72
N ALA A 169 -18.25 -21.47 7.56
CA ALA A 169 -19.69 -21.24 7.46
C ALA A 169 -20.04 -20.26 6.30
N LEU A 170 -19.20 -19.24 6.06
CA LEU A 170 -19.40 -18.27 4.98
C LEU A 170 -19.32 -18.90 3.58
N LEU A 171 -18.45 -19.90 3.40
CA LEU A 171 -18.32 -20.62 2.13
C LEU A 171 -19.51 -21.55 1.85
N ARG A 172 -20.14 -22.10 2.90
CA ARG A 172 -21.32 -22.97 2.77
C ARG A 172 -22.61 -22.20 2.46
N ASP A 173 -22.72 -20.98 2.95
CA ASP A 173 -23.95 -20.18 2.89
C ASP A 173 -24.17 -19.47 1.54
N SER A 174 -23.10 -19.22 0.78
CA SER A 174 -23.19 -18.67 -0.59
C SER A 174 -21.94 -19.01 -1.40
N PRO A 175 -21.80 -20.26 -1.86
CA PRO A 175 -20.56 -20.72 -2.50
C PRO A 175 -20.29 -19.96 -3.80
N ALA A 176 -21.30 -19.69 -4.62
CA ALA A 176 -21.09 -19.15 -5.98
C ALA A 176 -20.58 -17.70 -5.99
N VAL A 177 -21.27 -16.77 -5.32
CA VAL A 177 -20.95 -15.33 -5.38
C VAL A 177 -19.62 -15.03 -4.69
N LEU A 178 -19.41 -15.61 -3.49
CA LEU A 178 -18.18 -15.42 -2.72
C LEU A 178 -17.00 -16.11 -3.40
N ALA A 179 -17.15 -17.34 -3.90
CA ALA A 179 -16.07 -18.00 -4.64
C ALA A 179 -15.71 -17.25 -5.92
N ALA A 180 -16.68 -16.72 -6.66
CA ALA A 180 -16.39 -15.93 -7.86
C ALA A 180 -15.59 -14.66 -7.55
N PHE A 181 -15.90 -13.96 -6.45
CA PHE A 181 -15.13 -12.82 -5.99
C PHE A 181 -13.72 -13.21 -5.55
N LEU A 182 -13.59 -14.24 -4.71
CA LEU A 182 -12.31 -14.72 -4.18
C LEU A 182 -11.40 -15.28 -5.29
N ARG A 183 -11.97 -15.96 -6.28
CA ARG A 183 -11.25 -16.44 -7.46
C ARG A 183 -10.64 -15.28 -8.24
N VAL A 184 -11.37 -14.18 -8.43
CA VAL A 184 -10.82 -12.98 -9.08
C VAL A 184 -9.76 -12.32 -8.20
N ALA A 185 -10.00 -12.18 -6.90
CA ALA A 185 -9.04 -11.61 -5.96
C ALA A 185 -7.71 -12.39 -5.90
N ALA A 186 -7.75 -13.72 -6.04
CA ALA A 186 -6.57 -14.58 -6.03
C ALA A 186 -5.88 -14.69 -7.40
N LEU A 187 -6.63 -14.76 -8.50
CA LEU A 187 -6.07 -15.00 -9.84
C LEU A 187 -5.69 -13.72 -10.58
N ALA A 188 -6.40 -12.60 -10.39
CA ALA A 188 -6.04 -11.30 -10.96
C ALA A 188 -4.98 -10.59 -10.09
N ASN A 189 -4.00 -11.35 -9.63
CA ASN A 189 -3.02 -10.95 -8.64
C ASN A 189 -1.74 -11.78 -8.81
N LEU A 190 -0.59 -11.13 -8.79
CA LEU A 190 0.72 -11.80 -8.91
C LEU A 190 1.41 -12.00 -7.56
N ALA A 191 0.87 -11.40 -6.50
CA ALA A 191 1.44 -11.58 -5.17
C ALA A 191 1.32 -13.03 -4.70
N THR A 192 2.37 -13.50 -4.06
CA THR A 192 2.45 -14.83 -3.48
C THR A 192 2.62 -14.72 -1.98
N ILE A 193 1.94 -15.60 -1.25
CA ILE A 193 2.00 -15.70 0.20
C ILE A 193 2.40 -17.12 0.55
N THR A 194 3.52 -17.25 1.25
CA THR A 194 4.07 -18.52 1.71
C THR A 194 4.31 -18.45 3.21
N LYS A 195 4.12 -19.59 3.88
CA LYS A 195 4.51 -19.74 5.27
C LYS A 195 5.92 -20.28 5.29
N LYS A 196 6.83 -19.60 5.99
CA LYS A 196 8.21 -20.05 6.19
C LYS A 196 8.25 -21.12 7.29
N ASP A 197 9.37 -21.86 7.32
CA ASP A 197 9.62 -22.93 8.30
C ASP A 197 9.65 -22.43 9.75
N ASP A 198 9.96 -21.14 9.96
CA ASP A 198 9.92 -20.46 11.25
C ASP A 198 8.50 -20.11 11.73
N GLY A 199 7.48 -20.49 10.95
CA GLY A 199 6.08 -20.20 11.21
C GLY A 199 5.63 -18.79 10.81
N GLN A 200 6.54 -17.94 10.32
CA GLN A 200 6.21 -16.58 9.88
C GLN A 200 5.67 -16.57 8.44
N TRP A 201 4.65 -15.75 8.20
CA TRP A 201 4.14 -15.52 6.86
C TRP A 201 5.03 -14.54 6.10
N ALA A 202 5.42 -14.93 4.89
CA ALA A 202 6.17 -14.11 3.96
C ALA A 202 5.32 -13.84 2.71
N ALA A 203 5.32 -12.59 2.25
CA ALA A 203 4.62 -12.18 1.04
C ALA A 203 5.58 -11.51 0.06
N ARG A 204 5.37 -11.74 -1.24
CA ARG A 204 6.15 -11.16 -2.33
C ARG A 204 5.19 -10.61 -3.38
N GLY A 205 5.36 -9.34 -3.74
CA GLY A 205 4.50 -8.61 -4.69
C GLY A 205 4.35 -7.15 -4.28
N ASP A 206 3.47 -6.42 -4.96
CA ASP A 206 3.16 -5.04 -4.59
C ASP A 206 2.28 -4.97 -3.33
N PRO A 207 2.36 -3.91 -2.50
CA PRO A 207 1.60 -3.84 -1.25
C PRO A 207 0.08 -4.02 -1.42
N THR A 208 -0.48 -3.49 -2.51
CA THR A 208 -1.92 -3.61 -2.82
C THR A 208 -2.29 -5.05 -3.18
N GLU A 209 -1.49 -5.68 -4.03
CA GLU A 209 -1.64 -7.08 -4.44
C GLU A 209 -1.52 -8.03 -3.24
N ILE A 210 -0.50 -7.82 -2.41
CA ILE A 210 -0.32 -8.60 -1.18
C ILE A 210 -1.56 -8.47 -0.28
N ALA A 211 -2.11 -7.27 -0.10
CA ALA A 211 -3.28 -7.06 0.74
C ALA A 211 -4.51 -7.84 0.26
N ILE A 212 -4.75 -7.87 -1.06
CA ILE A 212 -5.84 -8.64 -1.67
C ILE A 212 -5.57 -10.14 -1.53
N GLN A 213 -4.32 -10.56 -1.71
CA GLN A 213 -3.94 -11.97 -1.60
C GLN A 213 -4.07 -12.48 -0.16
N VAL A 214 -3.72 -11.66 0.83
CA VAL A 214 -3.90 -11.96 2.26
C VAL A 214 -5.39 -12.14 2.54
N PHE A 215 -6.23 -11.25 2.01
CA PHE A 215 -7.68 -11.37 2.16
C PHE A 215 -8.21 -12.68 1.57
N ALA A 216 -7.87 -13.00 0.32
CA ALA A 216 -8.30 -14.25 -0.32
C ALA A 216 -7.80 -15.49 0.43
N SER A 217 -6.55 -15.46 0.90
CA SER A 217 -5.92 -16.56 1.63
C SER A 217 -6.57 -16.81 3.00
N ARG A 218 -7.20 -15.81 3.64
CA ARG A 218 -8.00 -16.02 4.86
C ARG A 218 -9.22 -16.90 4.63
N PHE A 219 -9.74 -16.93 3.40
CA PHE A 219 -10.81 -17.83 2.99
C PHE A 219 -10.30 -19.18 2.46
N GLY A 220 -8.99 -19.44 2.53
CA GLY A 220 -8.38 -20.65 1.95
C GLY A 220 -8.16 -20.59 0.43
N TRP A 221 -8.36 -19.41 -0.18
CA TRP A 221 -8.17 -19.15 -1.62
C TRP A 221 -6.79 -18.52 -1.87
N ASN A 222 -5.74 -19.35 -1.85
CA ASN A 222 -4.39 -18.92 -2.20
C ASN A 222 -4.12 -19.20 -3.70
N ARG A 223 -3.53 -18.24 -4.40
CA ARG A 223 -3.11 -18.37 -5.82
C ARG A 223 -2.26 -19.61 -6.04
N LEU A 224 -1.29 -19.89 -5.17
CA LEU A 224 -0.39 -21.03 -5.34
C LEU A 224 -1.20 -22.33 -5.44
N ARG A 225 -2.14 -22.55 -4.51
CA ARG A 225 -3.06 -23.69 -4.54
C ARG A 225 -3.82 -23.83 -5.87
N LEU A 226 -4.21 -22.73 -6.51
CA LEU A 226 -4.99 -22.74 -7.76
C LEU A 226 -4.13 -22.91 -9.03
N THR A 227 -2.82 -22.66 -8.94
CA THR A 227 -1.92 -22.56 -10.11
C THR A 227 -0.80 -23.60 -10.10
N THR A 228 -0.53 -24.25 -8.97
CA THR A 228 0.49 -25.30 -8.86
C THR A 228 -0.17 -26.68 -8.79
N THR A 229 0.34 -27.61 -9.58
CA THR A 229 0.10 -29.06 -9.45
C THR A 229 0.45 -29.47 -8.02
N THR A 230 -0.54 -29.87 -7.23
CA THR A 230 -0.31 -30.32 -5.86
C THR A 230 -0.26 -31.85 -5.90
N THR A 231 0.90 -32.46 -5.67
CA THR A 231 0.96 -33.85 -5.21
C THR A 231 0.28 -33.89 -3.85
N THR A 232 -0.84 -34.61 -3.74
CA THR A 232 -1.58 -34.79 -2.49
C THR A 232 -0.70 -35.40 -1.42
N THR A 233 -0.09 -34.54 -0.63
CA THR A 233 0.23 -34.83 0.77
C THR A 233 0.01 -33.52 1.51
N THR A 234 -0.83 -33.55 2.53
CA THR A 234 -1.22 -32.45 3.44
C THR A 234 -2.26 -31.44 2.95
N THR A 235 -3.52 -31.77 3.23
CA THR A 235 -4.46 -30.87 3.91
C THR A 235 -3.72 -30.13 5.05
N PRO A 236 -3.82 -28.79 5.20
CA PRO A 236 -3.21 -28.10 6.33
C PRO A 236 -4.13 -28.20 7.55
N THR A 237 -4.28 -29.41 8.07
CA THR A 237 -4.61 -29.64 9.48
C THR A 237 -3.57 -30.61 9.96
N ALA A 238 -2.76 -30.20 10.95
CA ALA A 238 -1.81 -31.09 11.58
C ALA A 238 -2.54 -32.35 12.08
N ILE A 239 -1.92 -33.52 11.87
CA ILE A 239 -1.73 -34.64 12.82
C ILE A 239 -1.56 -35.94 12.01
N THR A 240 -0.53 -36.70 12.39
CA THR A 240 -0.16 -38.07 12.01
C THR A 240 0.27 -38.33 10.57
N GLY A 241 1.55 -38.71 10.44
CA GLY A 241 2.07 -39.33 9.24
C GLY A 241 1.60 -40.76 9.14
N ASP A 242 1.34 -41.16 7.90
CA ASP A 242 1.58 -42.49 7.36
C ASP A 242 1.85 -42.27 5.86
N GLU A 243 2.94 -42.83 5.37
CA GLU A 243 3.40 -42.76 3.98
C GLU A 243 2.59 -43.78 3.17
N ASP A 244 1.64 -43.33 2.36
CA ASP A 244 0.99 -44.16 1.34
C ASP A 244 1.27 -43.58 -0.06
N ASP A 245 2.03 -44.33 -0.84
CA ASP A 245 2.40 -44.11 -2.23
C ASP A 245 1.19 -44.26 -3.16
N ASN A 246 0.45 -43.16 -3.41
CA ASN A 246 -0.41 -43.02 -4.58
C ASN A 246 -0.21 -41.62 -5.19
N ASP A 247 0.60 -41.56 -6.25
CA ASP A 247 1.05 -40.34 -6.94
C ASP A 247 -0.02 -39.88 -7.96
N ASP A 248 -1.22 -39.52 -7.49
CA ASP A 248 -2.24 -38.84 -8.29
C ASP A 248 -1.90 -37.35 -8.38
N LYS A 249 -1.18 -36.96 -9.44
CA LYS A 249 -0.85 -35.55 -9.72
C LYS A 249 -2.07 -34.83 -10.28
N GLU A 250 -2.79 -34.10 -9.42
CA GLU A 250 -3.86 -33.19 -9.86
C GLU A 250 -3.27 -32.04 -10.70
N GLU A 251 -3.69 -31.92 -11.95
CA GLU A 251 -3.35 -30.80 -12.84
C GLU A 251 -3.83 -29.47 -12.22
N PRO A 252 -3.11 -28.35 -12.45
CA PRO A 252 -3.49 -27.07 -11.88
C PRO A 252 -4.85 -26.61 -12.44
N GLU A 253 -5.77 -26.21 -11.56
CA GLU A 253 -7.12 -25.77 -11.94
C GLU A 253 -7.09 -24.56 -12.90
N TRP A 254 -6.09 -23.68 -12.75
CA TRP A 254 -5.92 -22.49 -13.58
C TRP A 254 -4.48 -22.33 -14.06
N SER A 255 -4.32 -22.00 -15.34
CA SER A 255 -3.03 -21.61 -15.92
C SER A 255 -3.04 -20.15 -16.35
N GLU A 256 -1.95 -19.44 -16.06
CA GLU A 256 -1.76 -18.06 -16.49
C GLU A 256 -1.39 -18.01 -17.98
N MET A 257 -2.21 -17.30 -18.75
CA MET A 257 -2.06 -17.20 -20.21
C MET A 257 -1.30 -15.93 -20.62
N VAL A 258 -1.74 -14.78 -20.11
CA VAL A 258 -1.21 -13.44 -20.42
C VAL A 258 -1.40 -12.52 -19.21
N GLU A 259 -0.40 -11.72 -18.90
CA GLU A 259 -0.47 -10.63 -17.93
C GLU A 259 -0.59 -9.29 -18.67
N LEU A 260 -1.55 -8.45 -18.26
CA LEU A 260 -1.70 -7.09 -18.78
C LEU A 260 -1.39 -6.09 -17.65
N PRO A 261 -0.15 -5.60 -17.53
CA PRO A 261 0.24 -4.74 -16.42
C PRO A 261 -0.55 -3.42 -16.41
N PHE A 262 -0.63 -2.82 -15.22
CA PHE A 262 -1.21 -1.49 -15.06
C PHE A 262 -0.31 -0.44 -15.73
N ASP A 263 -0.80 0.19 -16.80
CA ASP A 263 -0.10 1.29 -17.45
C ASP A 263 -0.10 2.55 -16.56
N SER A 264 1.01 3.26 -16.55
CA SER A 264 1.22 4.55 -15.86
C SER A 264 0.17 5.61 -16.19
N ASP A 265 -0.40 5.60 -17.40
CA ASP A 265 -1.47 6.53 -17.80
C ASP A 265 -2.80 6.27 -17.07
N VAL A 266 -2.93 5.09 -16.45
CA VAL A 266 -4.12 4.63 -15.71
C VAL A 266 -3.99 4.91 -14.19
N LYS A 267 -2.90 5.56 -13.74
CA LYS A 267 -2.58 5.79 -12.29
C LYS A 267 -3.43 6.88 -11.60
N ARG A 268 -4.62 7.23 -12.09
CA ARG A 268 -5.59 8.02 -11.33
C ARG A 268 -6.54 7.08 -10.60
N MET A 269 -6.24 6.81 -9.32
CA MET A 269 -7.03 5.90 -8.49
C MET A 269 -8.49 6.35 -8.31
N SER A 270 -8.76 7.65 -8.42
CA SER A 270 -10.11 8.24 -8.35
C SER A 270 -10.98 8.00 -9.59
N GLY A 271 -10.49 7.28 -10.61
CA GLY A 271 -11.23 6.93 -11.82
C GLY A 271 -11.21 5.45 -12.18
N ALA A 272 -10.53 4.62 -11.37
CA ALA A 272 -10.29 3.22 -11.69
C ALA A 272 -11.55 2.36 -11.48
N VAL A 273 -12.30 2.63 -10.41
CA VAL A 273 -13.57 1.94 -10.13
C VAL A 273 -14.62 2.33 -11.16
N GLU A 274 -14.75 3.63 -11.46
CA GLU A 274 -15.66 4.18 -12.46
C GLU A 274 -15.42 3.53 -13.81
N ARG A 275 -14.15 3.39 -14.22
CA ARG A 275 -13.78 2.75 -15.49
C ARG A 275 -14.17 1.27 -15.53
N VAL A 276 -13.89 0.51 -14.46
CA VAL A 276 -14.25 -0.91 -14.40
C VAL A 276 -15.76 -1.09 -14.42
N VAL A 277 -16.50 -0.27 -13.66
CA VAL A 277 -17.97 -0.31 -13.67
C VAL A 277 -18.52 0.08 -15.03
N GLN A 278 -17.87 1.00 -15.76
CA GLN A 278 -18.26 1.39 -17.12
C GLN A 278 -18.23 0.23 -18.11
N ILE A 279 -17.19 -0.60 -18.07
CA ILE A 279 -17.00 -1.76 -18.96
C ILE A 279 -17.75 -3.03 -18.52
N CYS A 280 -18.36 -3.03 -17.33
CA CYS A 280 -19.19 -4.12 -16.86
C CYS A 280 -20.58 -4.07 -17.51
N THR A 281 -21.06 -5.23 -17.98
CA THR A 281 -22.40 -5.39 -18.57
C THR A 281 -23.32 -6.19 -17.67
N LYS A 282 -22.78 -7.08 -16.83
CA LYS A 282 -23.57 -7.96 -15.96
C LYS A 282 -23.06 -7.93 -14.52
N TYR A 283 -23.89 -8.35 -13.58
CA TYR A 283 -23.50 -8.58 -12.18
C TYR A 283 -24.31 -9.76 -11.61
N THR A 284 -23.85 -10.30 -10.48
CA THR A 284 -24.55 -11.38 -9.78
C THR A 284 -25.47 -10.78 -8.69
N PRO A 285 -26.80 -10.95 -8.77
CA PRO A 285 -27.75 -10.46 -7.78
C PRO A 285 -27.71 -11.31 -6.50
N LYS A 286 -28.53 -10.96 -5.51
CA LYS A 286 -28.65 -11.72 -4.26
C LYS A 286 -29.21 -13.11 -4.56
N ASP A 287 -28.47 -14.16 -4.21
CA ASP A 287 -28.90 -15.55 -4.39
C ASP A 287 -30.31 -15.71 -3.81
N GLY A 288 -31.27 -16.04 -4.67
CA GLY A 288 -32.54 -16.58 -4.21
C GLY A 288 -32.26 -17.98 -3.69
N GLY A 289 -32.41 -18.21 -2.39
CA GLY A 289 -32.29 -19.56 -1.83
C GLY A 289 -33.25 -20.51 -2.55
N GLY A 290 -32.74 -21.61 -3.09
CA GLY A 290 -33.54 -22.63 -3.76
C GLY A 290 -32.77 -23.38 -4.83
N GLY A 291 -32.06 -24.42 -4.41
CA GLY A 291 -31.42 -25.40 -5.26
C GLY A 291 -30.64 -26.38 -4.41
N ASP A 292 -31.35 -27.31 -3.78
CA ASP A 292 -30.74 -28.58 -3.36
C ASP A 292 -30.16 -29.22 -4.62
N ASP A 293 -28.85 -29.14 -4.82
CA ASP A 293 -28.11 -30.03 -5.71
C ASP A 293 -26.65 -30.08 -5.27
N ASP A 294 -26.24 -31.29 -4.88
CA ASP A 294 -24.96 -31.72 -4.28
C ASP A 294 -23.72 -31.59 -5.21
N ASP A 295 -23.71 -30.66 -6.17
CA ASP A 295 -22.64 -30.55 -7.17
C ASP A 295 -21.80 -29.28 -7.01
N ILE A 296 -20.83 -29.34 -6.10
CA ILE A 296 -19.75 -28.33 -5.94
C ILE A 296 -18.95 -28.09 -7.25
N ASN A 297 -19.07 -28.99 -8.23
CA ASN A 297 -18.34 -28.93 -9.50
C ASN A 297 -19.14 -28.40 -10.70
N ASN A 298 -20.44 -28.12 -10.58
CA ASN A 298 -21.23 -27.60 -11.71
C ASN A 298 -21.42 -26.07 -11.62
N ASN A 299 -20.35 -25.33 -11.94
CA ASN A 299 -20.26 -23.86 -11.95
C ASN A 299 -21.17 -23.13 -12.98
N ASN A 300 -22.28 -23.73 -13.43
CA ASN A 300 -22.97 -23.34 -14.66
C ASN A 300 -24.27 -22.53 -14.46
N ASN A 301 -24.84 -22.47 -13.26
CA ASN A 301 -26.08 -21.71 -13.01
C ASN A 301 -25.86 -20.45 -12.17
N GLU A 302 -24.93 -19.59 -12.58
CA GLU A 302 -24.87 -18.24 -12.03
C GLU A 302 -25.96 -17.38 -12.69
N SER A 303 -26.96 -16.93 -11.91
CA SER A 303 -27.98 -16.02 -12.41
C SER A 303 -27.36 -14.64 -12.66
N LEU A 304 -27.08 -14.29 -13.92
CA LEU A 304 -26.48 -13.01 -14.26
C LEU A 304 -27.56 -12.00 -14.67
N VAL A 305 -27.52 -10.82 -14.07
CA VAL A 305 -28.43 -9.71 -14.37
C VAL A 305 -27.68 -8.59 -15.06
N ASP A 306 -28.33 -7.93 -16.02
CA ASP A 306 -27.73 -6.81 -16.74
C ASP A 306 -27.57 -5.58 -15.82
N VAL A 307 -26.45 -4.88 -15.98
CA VAL A 307 -26.12 -3.68 -15.20
C VAL A 307 -27.00 -2.52 -15.64
N THR A 308 -27.93 -2.12 -14.77
CA THR A 308 -28.75 -0.92 -14.94
C THR A 308 -27.97 0.35 -14.56
N PRO A 309 -28.35 1.54 -15.08
CA PRO A 309 -27.73 2.80 -14.67
C PRO A 309 -27.89 3.06 -13.17
N THR A 310 -29.02 2.68 -12.58
CA THR A 310 -29.27 2.78 -11.14
C THR A 310 -28.31 1.91 -10.33
N PHE A 311 -27.98 0.71 -10.82
CA PHE A 311 -26.98 -0.14 -10.19
C PHE A 311 -25.57 0.47 -10.24
N ARG A 312 -25.19 1.15 -11.34
CA ARG A 312 -23.90 1.83 -11.44
C ARG A 312 -23.76 2.93 -10.39
N GLU A 313 -24.80 3.75 -10.23
CA GLU A 313 -24.86 4.77 -9.17
C GLU A 313 -24.80 4.15 -7.77
N ASP A 314 -25.43 3.00 -7.57
CA ASP A 314 -25.36 2.26 -6.31
C ASP A 314 -23.95 1.78 -5.98
N VAL A 315 -23.22 1.25 -6.97
CA VAL A 315 -21.82 0.85 -6.81
C VAL A 315 -20.95 2.06 -6.45
N LEU A 316 -21.12 3.19 -7.13
CA LEU A 316 -20.36 4.41 -6.83
C LEU A 316 -20.64 4.95 -5.42
N ARG A 317 -21.90 4.93 -4.98
CA ARG A 317 -22.25 5.31 -3.60
C ARG A 317 -21.60 4.40 -2.56
N ASN A 318 -21.52 3.09 -2.83
CA ASN A 318 -20.82 2.16 -1.94
C ASN A 318 -19.30 2.36 -1.96
N MET A 319 -18.73 2.68 -3.12
CA MET A 319 -17.32 3.06 -3.25
C MET A 319 -17.02 4.32 -2.43
N GLU A 320 -17.84 5.37 -2.55
CA GLU A 320 -17.69 6.61 -1.78
C GLU A 320 -17.78 6.36 -0.27
N ALA A 321 -18.69 5.47 0.17
CA ALA A 321 -18.80 5.09 1.58
C ALA A 321 -17.52 4.41 2.09
N LEU A 322 -16.93 3.49 1.30
CA LEU A 322 -15.65 2.86 1.64
C LEU A 322 -14.49 3.87 1.61
N ALA A 323 -14.42 4.72 0.59
CA ALA A 323 -13.41 5.75 0.45
C ALA A 323 -13.49 6.82 1.56
N GLY A 324 -14.69 7.13 2.05
CA GLY A 324 -14.95 8.02 3.17
C GLY A 324 -14.34 7.53 4.50
N MET A 325 -13.98 6.25 4.60
CA MET A 325 -13.21 5.68 5.72
C MET A 325 -11.68 5.82 5.52
N GLY A 326 -11.23 6.42 4.43
CA GLY A 326 -9.82 6.51 4.06
C GLY A 326 -9.25 5.24 3.43
N LEU A 327 -10.11 4.30 3.03
CA LEU A 327 -9.73 3.08 2.32
C LEU A 327 -9.41 3.36 0.84
N ARG A 328 -8.52 2.54 0.26
CA ARG A 328 -8.22 2.60 -1.17
C ARG A 328 -9.07 1.55 -1.88
N VAL A 329 -10.16 2.00 -2.51
CA VAL A 329 -11.15 1.11 -3.11
C VAL A 329 -10.75 0.67 -4.51
N LEU A 330 -10.93 -0.61 -4.81
CA LEU A 330 -10.75 -1.24 -6.11
C LEU A 330 -12.00 -2.03 -6.49
N ALA A 331 -12.30 -2.08 -7.79
CA ALA A 331 -13.39 -2.88 -8.34
C ALA A 331 -12.83 -4.17 -8.95
N LEU A 332 -13.45 -5.29 -8.60
CA LEU A 332 -13.14 -6.60 -9.16
C LEU A 332 -14.23 -7.00 -10.15
N ALA A 333 -13.81 -7.46 -11.33
CA ALA A 333 -14.68 -7.91 -12.40
C ALA A 333 -14.04 -9.09 -13.13
N SER A 334 -14.86 -9.95 -13.74
CA SER A 334 -14.34 -11.08 -14.52
C SER A 334 -15.21 -11.43 -15.72
N LYS A 335 -14.61 -12.13 -16.67
CA LYS A 335 -15.26 -12.67 -17.85
C LYS A 335 -14.71 -14.06 -18.10
N ARG A 336 -15.60 -15.02 -18.37
CA ARG A 336 -15.18 -16.39 -18.73
C ARG A 336 -14.74 -16.41 -20.19
N TYR A 337 -13.58 -17.00 -20.44
CA TYR A 337 -13.13 -17.39 -21.77
C TYR A 337 -13.18 -18.91 -21.86
N HIS A 338 -13.65 -19.45 -22.98
CA HIS A 338 -13.64 -20.90 -23.21
C HIS A 338 -12.39 -21.26 -24.00
N HIS A 339 -11.58 -22.17 -23.45
CA HIS A 339 -10.47 -22.78 -24.15
C HIS A 339 -10.95 -24.15 -24.66
N HIS A 340 -10.94 -24.40 -25.97
CA HIS A 340 -11.10 -25.76 -26.46
C HIS A 340 -9.76 -26.48 -26.25
N HIS A 341 -9.72 -27.45 -25.33
CA HIS A 341 -8.70 -28.49 -25.41
C HIS A 341 -8.92 -29.27 -26.73
N HIS A 342 -7.86 -29.46 -27.51
CA HIS A 342 -7.87 -30.29 -28.70
C HIS A 342 -8.17 -31.76 -28.33
N HIS A 343 -9.44 -32.11 -28.12
CA HIS A 343 -9.90 -33.49 -28.18
C HIS A 343 -11.33 -33.53 -28.77
N HIS A 344 -11.38 -34.00 -30.01
CA HIS A 344 -12.52 -34.54 -30.77
C HIS A 344 -13.86 -33.80 -30.81
N HIS A 345 -14.19 -33.35 -32.03
CA HIS A 345 -15.52 -33.21 -32.64
C HIS A 345 -16.75 -33.19 -31.72
N HIS A 346 -17.30 -32.00 -31.48
CA HIS A 346 -18.76 -31.82 -31.49
C HIS A 346 -19.11 -30.47 -32.13
N HIS A 347 -19.99 -30.51 -33.12
CA HIS A 347 -20.56 -29.36 -33.81
C HIS A 347 -21.54 -28.64 -32.85
N ASP A 348 -21.08 -27.58 -32.19
CA ASP A 348 -22.00 -26.58 -31.62
C ASP A 348 -21.95 -25.30 -32.45
N SER A 349 -23.14 -24.89 -32.87
CA SER A 349 -23.42 -23.80 -33.81
C SER A 349 -23.59 -22.48 -33.03
N ASP A 350 -22.50 -22.03 -32.43
CA ASP A 350 -22.44 -20.70 -31.83
C ASP A 350 -21.16 -20.01 -32.34
N GLY A 351 -21.27 -18.75 -32.74
CA GLY A 351 -20.26 -18.03 -33.55
C GLY A 351 -18.82 -18.06 -33.01
N PRO A 352 -17.82 -17.61 -33.80
CA PRO A 352 -16.40 -17.79 -33.47
C PRO A 352 -16.06 -17.21 -32.09
N LYS A 353 -15.87 -18.09 -31.10
CA LYS A 353 -15.41 -17.72 -29.75
C LYS A 353 -13.91 -17.40 -29.83
N PRO A 354 -13.44 -16.27 -29.26
CA PRO A 354 -12.03 -15.88 -29.36
C PRO A 354 -11.15 -16.87 -28.61
N ILE A 355 -10.29 -17.58 -29.35
CA ILE A 355 -9.29 -18.51 -28.82
C ILE A 355 -8.06 -17.67 -28.43
N LEU A 356 -7.57 -17.84 -27.21
CA LEU A 356 -6.37 -17.18 -26.69
C LEU A 356 -5.32 -18.25 -26.42
N ASN A 357 -4.17 -18.19 -27.09
CA ASN A 357 -3.05 -19.07 -26.78
C ASN A 357 -2.11 -18.39 -25.78
N LYS A 358 -1.31 -19.21 -25.08
CA LYS A 358 -0.36 -18.73 -24.08
C LYS A 358 0.74 -17.90 -24.75
N GLY A 359 0.89 -16.64 -24.34
CA GLY A 359 1.90 -15.73 -24.88
C GLY A 359 1.51 -14.94 -26.13
N ASP A 360 0.24 -14.97 -26.56
CA ASP A 360 -0.24 -14.12 -27.65
C ASP A 360 -0.19 -12.62 -27.26
N GLU A 361 0.09 -11.73 -28.22
CA GLU A 361 -0.09 -10.29 -28.04
C GLU A 361 -1.58 -9.94 -28.10
N VAL A 362 -2.20 -9.82 -26.92
CA VAL A 362 -3.64 -9.61 -26.82
C VAL A 362 -3.98 -8.13 -26.70
N ASN A 363 -4.93 -7.66 -27.50
CA ASN A 363 -5.44 -6.29 -27.39
C ASN A 363 -6.28 -6.14 -26.09
N ARG A 364 -5.80 -5.31 -25.16
CA ARG A 364 -6.45 -5.04 -23.85
C ARG A 364 -7.94 -4.69 -23.97
N ALA A 365 -8.34 -3.91 -24.97
CA ALA A 365 -9.74 -3.49 -25.14
C ALA A 365 -10.67 -4.65 -25.53
N SER A 366 -10.15 -5.69 -26.19
CA SER A 366 -10.91 -6.90 -26.51
C SER A 366 -11.11 -7.81 -25.29
N VAL A 367 -10.19 -7.74 -24.32
CA VAL A 367 -10.26 -8.54 -23.08
C VAL A 367 -11.11 -7.83 -22.03
N GLU A 368 -10.86 -6.55 -21.80
CA GLU A 368 -11.54 -5.68 -20.82
C GLU A 368 -12.86 -5.11 -21.36
N CYS A 369 -13.73 -5.95 -21.92
CA CYS A 369 -15.06 -5.56 -22.38
C CYS A 369 -16.12 -6.60 -22.01
N ALA A 370 -17.34 -6.11 -21.74
CA ALA A 370 -18.48 -6.94 -21.32
C ALA A 370 -18.17 -7.82 -20.10
N LEU A 371 -17.60 -7.19 -19.07
CA LEU A 371 -17.23 -7.88 -17.83
C LEU A 371 -18.45 -8.10 -16.92
N VAL A 372 -18.35 -9.11 -16.06
CA VAL A 372 -19.25 -9.32 -14.92
C VAL A 372 -18.65 -8.66 -13.68
N PHE A 373 -19.38 -7.71 -13.10
CA PHE A 373 -18.97 -7.05 -11.85
C PHE A 373 -19.08 -8.03 -10.67
N ARG A 374 -18.00 -8.18 -9.90
CA ARG A 374 -17.93 -9.12 -8.77
C ARG A 374 -18.02 -8.42 -7.42
N GLY A 375 -17.48 -7.22 -7.29
CA GLY A 375 -17.56 -6.46 -6.04
C GLY A 375 -16.51 -5.37 -5.91
N LEU A 376 -16.47 -4.77 -4.73
CA LEU A 376 -15.46 -3.79 -4.33
C LEU A 376 -14.59 -4.34 -3.21
N ILE A 377 -13.32 -3.95 -3.16
CA ILE A 377 -12.38 -4.23 -2.07
C ILE A 377 -11.68 -2.94 -1.65
N GLY A 378 -11.49 -2.71 -0.35
CA GLY A 378 -10.97 -1.45 0.21
C GLY A 378 -9.93 -1.63 1.30
#